data_AF-A0A7C1XQV5-F1
#
_entry.id   AF-A0A7C1XQV5-F1
#
_cell.length_a   1.000
_cell.length_b   1.000
_cell.length_c   1.000
_cell.angle_alpha   90.00
_cell.angle_beta   90.00
_cell.angle_gamma   90.00
#
_symmetry.space_group_name_H-M   'P 1'
#
loop_
_entity.id
_entity.type
_entity.pdbx_description
1 polymer ?
#
loop_
_entity_poly.entity_id
_entity_poly.type
_entity_poly.pdbx_seq_one_letter_code
_entity_poly.pdbx_strand_id
1 'polypeptide(L)'
;MISQACIYLPKMPSDTEKSTQRKAQLEYPPPDETKHGGKRGRLKRSRARNLLERLIDYEDDVLRFMESEIAPFTNRPGENDTRMTKIQQKISGCFRSMDGAYTFCRIRGHLATCRKNGMNPSKALKLLLTGELPSFIDEGAE
;
A
#
# COMPACT_ATOMS: atom_id res chain seq x y z
N MET A 1 -14.09 17.18 -2.41
CA MET A 1 -13.16 18.25 -2.02
C MET A 1 -12.24 17.73 -0.92
N ILE A 2 -11.23 16.95 -1.29
CA ILE A 2 -10.10 16.68 -0.38
C ILE A 2 -9.28 17.97 -0.42
N SER A 3 -9.19 18.62 0.72
CA SER A 3 -8.53 19.93 0.88
C SER A 3 -7.16 19.96 0.20
N GLN A 4 -6.93 20.99 -0.61
CA GLN A 4 -5.71 21.33 -1.34
C GLN A 4 -4.47 21.54 -0.43
N ALA A 5 -4.61 21.39 0.89
CA ALA A 5 -3.57 21.68 1.88
C ALA A 5 -2.43 20.64 1.96
N CYS A 6 -2.51 19.50 1.27
CA CYS A 6 -1.45 18.48 1.32
C CYS A 6 -0.32 18.67 0.28
N ILE A 7 -0.41 19.66 -0.61
CA ILE A 7 0.58 19.85 -1.69
C ILE A 7 1.85 20.61 -1.21
N TYR A 8 1.81 21.21 -0.01
CA TYR A 8 2.95 21.93 0.57
C TYR A 8 3.45 21.27 1.87
N LEU A 9 3.82 19.98 1.80
CA LEU A 9 4.78 19.47 2.77
C LEU A 9 6.17 19.88 2.29
N PRO A 10 6.90 20.78 2.99
CA PRO A 10 8.27 21.11 2.61
C PRO A 10 9.08 19.82 2.58
N LYS A 11 9.87 19.60 1.51
CA LYS A 11 10.86 18.52 1.47
C LYS A 11 11.69 18.59 2.75
N MET A 12 11.69 17.51 3.52
CA MET A 12 12.58 17.38 4.67
C MET A 12 14.02 17.49 4.14
N PRO A 13 14.85 18.40 4.67
CA PRO A 13 16.24 18.48 4.25
C PRO A 13 16.97 17.19 4.66
N SER A 14 17.69 16.57 3.72
CA SER A 14 18.33 15.24 3.88
C SER A 14 19.21 15.08 5.15
N ASP A 15 19.69 16.18 5.72
CA ASP A 15 20.47 16.19 6.97
C ASP A 15 19.61 15.88 8.21
N THR A 16 18.33 16.25 8.18
CA THR A 16 17.38 16.01 9.29
C THR A 16 16.98 14.54 9.38
N GLU A 17 16.81 13.86 8.25
CA GLU A 17 16.51 12.42 8.16
C GLU A 17 17.66 11.61 8.77
N LYS A 18 18.90 11.87 8.32
CA LYS A 18 20.10 11.22 8.87
C LYS A 18 20.26 11.46 10.37
N SER A 19 19.93 12.65 10.86
CA SER A 19 19.98 12.96 12.29
C SER A 19 18.94 12.17 13.10
N THR A 20 17.77 11.93 12.52
CA THR A 20 16.65 11.22 13.15
C THR A 20 16.92 9.72 13.19
N GLN A 21 17.42 9.15 12.10
CA GLN A 21 17.85 7.76 12.04
C GLN A 21 18.95 7.46 13.07
N ARG A 22 19.95 8.35 13.21
CA ARG A 22 21.00 8.21 14.23
C ARG A 22 20.45 8.19 15.65
N LYS A 23 19.52 9.08 15.98
CA LYS A 23 18.83 9.08 17.28
C LYS A 23 18.05 7.78 17.51
N ALA A 24 17.31 7.33 16.50
CA ALA A 24 16.54 6.08 16.58
C ALA A 24 17.44 4.85 16.75
N GLN A 25 18.61 4.81 16.10
CA GLN A 25 19.59 3.71 16.27
C GLN A 25 20.21 3.69 17.67
N LEU A 26 20.39 4.86 18.29
CA LEU A 26 20.88 4.98 19.68
C LEU A 26 19.82 4.50 20.68
N GLU A 27 18.56 4.88 20.49
CA GLU A 27 17.44 4.50 21.35
C GLU A 27 17.07 3.02 21.20
N TYR A 28 17.15 2.48 19.99
CA TYR A 28 16.85 1.09 19.65
C TYR A 28 18.09 0.39 19.08
N PRO A 29 19.08 0.07 19.93
CA PRO A 29 20.32 -0.55 19.48
C PRO A 29 20.08 -1.99 18.97
N PRO A 30 20.97 -2.51 18.11
CA PRO A 30 20.95 -3.90 17.71
C PRO A 30 21.14 -4.83 18.93
N PRO A 31 20.65 -6.08 18.87
CA PRO A 31 20.89 -7.05 19.92
C PRO A 31 22.38 -7.26 20.14
N ASP A 32 22.79 -7.24 21.40
CA ASP A 32 24.17 -7.50 21.80
C ASP A 32 24.53 -8.97 21.55
N GLU A 33 25.40 -9.21 20.58
CA GLU A 33 25.85 -10.55 20.17
C GLU A 33 26.68 -11.25 21.25
N THR A 34 27.29 -10.51 22.17
CA THR A 34 28.04 -11.11 23.30
C THR A 34 27.13 -11.87 24.26
N LYS A 35 25.84 -11.50 24.33
CA LYS A 35 24.82 -12.18 25.14
C LYS A 35 24.30 -13.47 24.49
N HIS A 36 24.81 -13.85 23.32
CA HIS A 36 24.35 -15.02 22.59
C HIS A 36 24.70 -16.34 23.29
N GLY A 37 25.73 -16.35 24.14
CA GLY A 37 25.99 -17.41 25.14
C GLY A 37 25.93 -18.84 24.58
N GLY A 38 26.36 -19.04 23.34
CA GLY A 38 26.37 -20.36 22.67
C GLY A 38 25.01 -20.91 22.26
N LYS A 39 23.92 -20.15 22.39
CA LYS A 39 22.58 -20.60 21.94
C LYS A 39 22.54 -20.64 20.42
N ARG A 40 21.84 -21.62 19.85
CA ARG A 40 21.68 -21.76 18.39
C ARG A 40 20.53 -20.87 17.89
N GLY A 41 20.74 -20.13 16.79
CA GLY A 41 19.70 -19.32 16.11
C GLY A 41 19.77 -17.81 16.37
N ARG A 42 19.01 -17.00 15.61
CA ARG A 42 19.10 -15.52 15.67
C ARG A 42 18.65 -14.97 17.03
N LEU A 43 19.43 -14.02 17.57
CA LEU A 43 19.04 -13.27 18.77
C LEU A 43 17.70 -12.55 18.58
N LYS A 44 16.86 -12.61 19.61
CA LYS A 44 15.54 -11.96 19.60
C LYS A 44 15.72 -10.44 19.57
N ARG A 45 15.17 -9.81 18.52
CA ARG A 45 15.07 -8.35 18.38
C ARG A 45 13.78 -7.83 19.02
N SER A 46 13.80 -6.59 19.52
CA SER A 46 12.59 -5.91 19.99
C SER A 46 11.66 -5.57 18.82
N ARG A 47 10.36 -5.36 19.08
CA ARG A 47 9.40 -4.94 18.05
C ARG A 47 9.80 -3.61 17.42
N ALA A 48 10.25 -2.65 18.23
CA ALA A 48 10.73 -1.36 17.79
C ALA A 48 11.97 -1.48 16.89
N ARG A 49 12.94 -2.33 17.24
CA ARG A 49 14.13 -2.57 16.41
C ARG A 49 13.77 -3.19 15.06
N ASN A 50 12.89 -4.19 15.03
CA ASN A 50 12.43 -4.79 13.77
C ASN A 50 11.72 -3.77 12.87
N LEU A 51 10.96 -2.85 13.45
CA LEU A 51 10.30 -1.77 12.70
C LEU A 51 11.34 -0.78 12.16
N LEU A 52 12.28 -0.32 12.99
CA LEU A 52 13.33 0.61 12.59
C LEU A 52 14.18 0.03 11.45
N GLU A 53 14.61 -1.23 11.55
CA GLU A 53 15.34 -1.90 10.48
C GLU A 53 14.54 -1.93 9.18
N ARG A 54 13.23 -2.23 9.25
CA ARG A 54 12.38 -2.17 8.05
C ARG A 54 12.23 -0.77 7.47
N LEU A 55 12.15 0.27 8.31
CA LEU A 55 12.05 1.64 7.83
C LEU A 55 13.34 2.10 7.15
N ILE A 56 14.49 1.59 7.59
CA ILE A 56 15.81 1.85 6.97
C ILE A 56 15.94 1.04 5.67
N ASP A 57 15.67 -0.27 5.72
CA ASP A 57 15.84 -1.17 4.56
C ASP A 57 14.92 -0.80 3.37
N TYR A 58 13.77 -0.18 3.66
CA TYR A 58 12.77 0.23 2.66
C TYR A 58 12.51 1.74 2.71
N GLU A 59 13.51 2.54 3.05
CA GLU A 59 13.40 4.00 3.17
C GLU A 59 12.79 4.64 1.91
N ASP A 60 13.33 4.29 0.74
CA ASP A 60 12.87 4.79 -0.56
C ASP A 60 11.39 4.49 -0.82
N ASP A 61 10.90 3.32 -0.40
CA ASP A 61 9.50 2.93 -0.57
C ASP A 61 8.58 3.63 0.43
N VAL A 62 9.03 3.80 1.68
CA VAL A 62 8.28 4.46 2.74
C VAL A 62 8.12 5.95 2.46
N LEU A 63 9.17 6.60 1.93
CA LEU A 63 9.20 8.03 1.64
C LEU A 63 8.80 8.38 0.20
N ARG A 64 8.51 7.37 -0.64
CA ARG A 64 8.14 7.54 -2.06
C ARG A 64 7.07 8.59 -2.32
N PHE A 65 6.12 8.74 -1.40
CA PHE A 65 5.02 9.72 -1.51
C PHE A 65 5.48 11.18 -1.52
N MET A 66 6.71 11.46 -1.05
CA MET A 66 7.29 12.81 -1.05
C MET A 66 7.81 13.21 -2.44
N GLU A 67 8.10 12.24 -3.30
CA GLU A 67 8.70 12.46 -4.62
C GLU A 67 7.75 12.10 -5.77
N SER A 68 6.84 11.16 -5.55
CA SER A 68 5.92 10.66 -6.58
C SER A 68 4.47 10.91 -6.23
N GLU A 69 3.79 11.70 -7.06
CA GLU A 69 2.35 11.95 -6.93
C GLU A 69 1.49 10.68 -7.14
N ILE A 70 2.03 9.67 -7.84
CA ILE A 70 1.36 8.39 -8.10
C ILE A 70 1.25 7.56 -6.80
N ALA A 71 2.16 7.77 -5.85
CA ALA A 71 2.17 7.11 -4.56
C ALA A 71 1.61 8.06 -3.48
N PRO A 72 0.29 8.07 -3.21
CA PRO A 72 -0.27 8.99 -2.22
C PRO A 72 0.22 8.65 -0.80
N PHE A 73 0.32 9.65 0.07
CA PHE A 73 0.64 9.46 1.49
C PHE A 73 -0.36 8.54 2.23
N THR A 74 -1.60 8.45 1.73
CA THR A 74 -2.66 7.68 2.39
C THR A 74 -2.79 6.25 1.83
N ASN A 75 -2.84 5.28 2.74
CA ASN A 75 -3.12 3.88 2.40
C ASN A 75 -4.62 3.56 2.24
N ARG A 76 -5.52 4.53 2.38
CA ARG A 76 -6.98 4.28 2.35
C ARG A 76 -7.45 3.58 1.08
N PRO A 77 -7.02 3.96 -0.14
CA PRO A 77 -7.46 3.28 -1.36
C PRO A 77 -6.98 1.82 -1.42
N GLY A 78 -5.71 1.56 -1.10
CA GLY A 78 -5.13 0.21 -1.12
C GLY A 78 -5.76 -0.73 -0.09
N GLU A 79 -5.96 -0.23 1.14
CA GLU A 79 -6.65 -1.00 2.19
C GLU A 79 -8.11 -1.26 1.85
N ASN A 80 -8.85 -0.26 1.36
CA ASN A 80 -10.26 -0.42 1.03
C ASN A 80 -10.47 -1.39 -0.14
N ASP A 81 -9.61 -1.36 -1.15
CA ASP A 81 -9.70 -2.23 -2.32
C ASP A 81 -9.48 -3.70 -1.92
N THR A 82 -8.50 -3.98 -1.03
CA THR A 82 -8.18 -5.33 -0.55
C THR A 82 -9.15 -5.85 0.52
N ARG A 83 -9.77 -4.96 1.29
CA ARG A 83 -10.67 -5.31 2.40
C ARG A 83 -11.84 -6.18 1.96
N MET A 84 -12.43 -5.90 0.80
CA MET A 84 -13.61 -6.66 0.36
C MET A 84 -13.27 -8.13 0.08
N THR A 85 -12.08 -8.39 -0.47
CA THR A 85 -11.58 -9.76 -0.67
C THR A 85 -11.38 -10.46 0.66
N LYS A 86 -10.84 -9.76 1.67
CA LYS A 86 -10.68 -10.33 3.00
C LYS A 86 -12.00 -10.60 3.71
N ILE A 87 -12.99 -9.71 3.55
CA ILE A 87 -14.35 -9.91 4.06
C ILE A 87 -14.98 -11.15 3.41
N GLN A 88 -14.83 -11.32 2.09
CA GLN A 88 -15.37 -12.48 1.39
C GLN A 88 -14.78 -13.80 1.93
N GLN A 89 -13.48 -13.82 2.21
CA GLN A 89 -12.80 -14.97 2.83
C GLN A 89 -13.24 -15.21 4.28
N LYS A 90 -13.39 -14.16 5.08
CA LYS A 90 -13.61 -14.26 6.53
C LYS A 90 -15.07 -14.46 6.92
N ILE A 91 -15.99 -13.84 6.18
CA ILE A 91 -17.40 -13.70 6.60
C ILE A 91 -18.35 -14.32 5.57
N SER A 92 -18.15 -14.06 4.28
CA SER A 92 -19.11 -14.44 3.23
C SER A 92 -18.96 -15.87 2.70
N GLY A 93 -18.41 -16.80 3.49
CA GLY A 93 -18.29 -18.21 3.13
C GLY A 93 -17.10 -18.60 2.24
N CYS A 94 -16.18 -17.66 1.95
CA CYS A 94 -15.01 -17.87 1.08
C CYS A 94 -15.36 -18.21 -0.39
N PHE A 95 -14.37 -18.21 -1.27
CA PHE A 95 -14.55 -18.61 -2.67
C PHE A 95 -14.52 -20.14 -2.79
N ARG A 96 -15.42 -20.69 -3.61
CA ARG A 96 -15.50 -22.14 -3.87
C ARG A 96 -14.40 -22.63 -4.81
N SER A 97 -13.83 -21.75 -5.62
CA SER A 97 -12.75 -22.02 -6.57
C SER A 97 -11.87 -20.79 -6.76
N MET A 98 -10.63 -21.01 -7.23
CA MET A 98 -9.74 -19.91 -7.62
C MET A 98 -10.29 -19.10 -8.78
N ASP A 99 -10.95 -19.76 -9.73
CA ASP A 99 -11.59 -19.09 -10.88
C ASP A 99 -12.67 -18.08 -10.46
N GLY A 100 -13.48 -18.44 -9.46
CA GLY A 100 -14.45 -17.51 -8.87
C GLY A 100 -13.79 -16.32 -8.16
N ALA A 101 -12.64 -16.55 -7.51
CA ALA A 101 -11.86 -15.48 -6.88
C ALA A 101 -11.27 -14.52 -7.92
N TYR A 102 -10.72 -15.04 -9.03
CA TYR A 102 -10.22 -14.22 -10.14
C TYR A 102 -11.33 -13.40 -10.77
N THR A 103 -12.48 -14.00 -11.03
CA THR A 103 -13.66 -13.32 -11.59
C THR A 103 -14.12 -12.18 -10.67
N PHE A 104 -14.21 -12.44 -9.36
CA PHE A 104 -14.55 -11.42 -8.36
C PHE A 104 -13.56 -10.25 -8.37
N CYS A 105 -12.26 -10.53 -8.32
CA CYS A 105 -11.22 -9.51 -8.35
C CYS A 105 -11.26 -8.70 -9.65
N ARG A 106 -11.48 -9.35 -10.80
CA ARG A 106 -11.54 -8.70 -12.12
C ARG A 106 -12.70 -7.73 -12.23
N ILE A 107 -13.91 -8.15 -11.81
CA ILE A 107 -15.10 -7.28 -11.80
C ILE A 107 -14.87 -6.07 -10.89
N ARG A 108 -14.38 -6.30 -9.67
CA ARG A 108 -14.13 -5.20 -8.73
C ARG A 108 -13.02 -4.26 -9.19
N GLY A 109 -11.96 -4.79 -9.80
CA GLY A 109 -10.89 -3.99 -10.40
C GLY A 109 -11.42 -3.07 -11.48
N HIS A 110 -12.24 -3.59 -12.40
CA HIS A 110 -12.89 -2.78 -13.43
C HIS A 110 -13.74 -1.65 -12.82
N LEU A 111 -14.59 -1.97 -11.83
CA LEU A 111 -15.43 -0.96 -11.18
C LEU A 111 -14.62 0.10 -10.41
N ALA A 112 -13.53 -0.31 -9.76
CA ALA A 112 -12.63 0.60 -9.05
C ALA A 112 -11.97 1.58 -10.05
N THR A 113 -11.51 1.09 -11.20
CA THR A 113 -10.94 1.92 -12.27
C THR A 113 -11.97 2.90 -12.82
N CYS A 114 -13.19 2.43 -13.14
CA CYS A 114 -14.26 3.30 -13.62
C CYS A 114 -14.59 4.41 -12.61
N ARG A 115 -14.67 4.07 -11.32
CA ARG A 115 -14.93 5.05 -10.26
C ARG A 115 -13.80 6.07 -10.12
N LYS A 116 -12.54 5.66 -10.25
CA LYS A 116 -11.37 6.56 -10.22
C LYS A 116 -11.42 7.58 -11.37
N ASN A 117 -11.95 7.18 -12.52
CA ASN A 117 -12.18 8.03 -13.69
C ASN A 117 -13.56 8.74 -13.68
N GLY A 118 -14.21 8.86 -12.51
CA GLY A 118 -15.46 9.62 -12.36
C GLY A 118 -16.71 8.95 -12.95
N MET A 119 -16.63 7.69 -13.39
CA MET A 119 -17.76 6.97 -13.96
C MET A 119 -18.62 6.29 -12.88
N ASN A 120 -19.94 6.38 -13.05
CA ASN A 120 -20.91 5.69 -12.18
C ASN A 120 -20.81 4.16 -12.37
N PRO A 121 -20.74 3.35 -11.29
CA PRO A 121 -20.70 1.89 -11.36
C PRO A 121 -21.80 1.25 -12.21
N SER A 122 -23.04 1.78 -12.16
CA SER A 122 -24.14 1.23 -12.96
C SER A 122 -23.93 1.43 -14.46
N LYS A 123 -23.36 2.58 -14.85
CA LYS A 123 -22.99 2.85 -16.25
C LYS A 123 -21.84 1.94 -16.69
N ALA A 124 -20.84 1.76 -15.85
CA ALA A 124 -19.71 0.86 -16.11
C ALA A 124 -20.17 -0.59 -16.32
N LEU A 125 -21.07 -1.11 -15.46
CA LEU A 125 -21.64 -2.44 -15.63
C LEU A 125 -22.45 -2.56 -16.92
N LYS A 126 -23.23 -1.53 -17.29
CA LYS A 126 -23.99 -1.54 -18.53
C LYS A 126 -23.07 -1.69 -19.74
N LEU A 127 -22.01 -0.87 -19.83
CA LEU A 127 -21.02 -0.92 -20.91
C LEU A 127 -20.34 -2.30 -20.99
N LEU A 128 -19.92 -2.82 -19.84
CA LEU A 128 -19.27 -4.13 -19.76
C LEU A 128 -20.18 -5.27 -20.25
N LEU A 129 -21.49 -5.20 -19.98
CA LEU A 129 -22.46 -6.20 -20.44
C LEU A 129 -22.85 -6.02 -21.92
N THR A 130 -22.77 -4.81 -22.46
CA THR A 130 -23.01 -4.54 -23.89
C THR A 130 -21.77 -4.78 -24.75
N GLY A 131 -20.62 -5.08 -24.14
CA GLY A 131 -19.36 -5.32 -24.84
C GLY A 131 -18.62 -4.04 -25.26
N GLU A 132 -18.99 -2.89 -24.69
CA GLU A 132 -18.38 -1.60 -24.97
C GLU A 132 -17.40 -1.22 -23.85
N LEU A 133 -16.32 -0.52 -24.20
CA LEU A 133 -15.35 -0.02 -23.23
C LEU A 133 -15.63 1.46 -22.88
N PRO A 134 -15.34 1.87 -21.63
CA PRO A 134 -15.30 3.28 -21.27
C PRO A 134 -14.28 4.06 -22.12
N SER A 135 -14.65 5.27 -22.56
CA SER A 135 -13.82 6.12 -23.42
C SER A 135 -12.41 6.39 -22.88
N PHE A 136 -12.26 6.50 -21.56
CA PHE A 136 -10.95 6.74 -20.92
C PHE A 136 -9.99 5.54 -20.99
N ILE A 137 -10.46 4.35 -21.40
CA ILE A 137 -9.60 3.17 -21.55
C ILE A 137 -8.87 3.20 -22.90
N ASP A 138 -9.50 3.75 -23.95
CA ASP A 138 -8.90 3.84 -25.29
C ASP A 138 -7.82 4.93 -25.37
N GLU A 139 -7.88 5.95 -24.51
CA GLU A 139 -6.92 7.07 -24.45
C GLU A 139 -5.53 6.69 -23.89
N GLY A 140 -5.36 5.47 -23.34
CA GLY A 140 -4.11 4.99 -22.74
C GLY A 140 -3.31 4.00 -23.59
N ALA A 141 -3.68 3.81 -24.86
CA ALA A 141 -3.05 2.86 -25.78
C ALA A 141 -1.99 3.48 -26.72
N GLU A 142 -1.59 4.73 -26.49
CA GLU A 142 -0.49 5.41 -27.20
C GLU A 142 0.76 5.56 -26.33
#